data_AF-A0A7V6LEV6-F1
#
_entry.id   AF-A0A7V6LEV6-F1
#
_cell.length_a   1.000
_cell.length_b   1.000
_cell.length_c   1.000
_cell.angle_alpha   90.00
_cell.angle_beta   90.00
_cell.angle_gamma   90.00
#
_symmetry.space_group_name_H-M   'P 1'
#
loop_
_entity.id
_entity.type
_entity.pdbx_description
1 polymer ?
#
loop_
_entity_poly.entity_id
_entity_poly.type
_entity_poly.pdbx_seq_one_letter_code
_entity_poly.pdbx_strand_id
1 'polypeptide(L)'
;MKRTRQLIAVLLVLVMSAGLAGCARIGGAIDPREWGYESQVTYHAMGGMINTKEIRETYYLKGSLIFEPRGTTNMLIRPVKDGHILAGWYKGPLEPELDENNQPIIEFRAEDRWDFSADRVEESITIYARWIPQGVVRYVDSMTEEVMFSKNITSDSPVQPLTPAALRLVDKTGYTMEGYYEDKEATIPYDFSSYVHGELIPSEREIYEQLLEEFPDDIAVYDGEEELPPLEESVDEAPEDADEADAEDEDDLGDVDVTPIDPHAYIKRLGYIYTTEDEAVIEQIRLRKKEIIDESIRYYEENTAGKTVWLNYTEGRSKIVSSVEDLELNGRYGFFGTDDSGQSFDKYIISADLDFNGKTFDMVSDFGGTIEGNGHALDNISIAIAGRKLDQNEQYQGAIFGNLNGATIRDLEISNLLFTVNLPPTNHLQAAAFAVNAEKS
;
A
#
# COMPACT_ATOMS: atom_id res chain seq x y z
N MET A 1 50.77 4.81 33.68
CA MET A 1 50.75 5.01 32.22
C MET A 1 51.46 3.86 31.53
N LYS A 2 50.70 2.91 31.00
CA LYS A 2 50.97 2.12 29.80
C LYS A 2 49.59 1.61 29.37
N ARG A 3 48.98 2.29 28.40
CA ARG A 3 47.70 1.89 27.82
C ARG A 3 48.00 0.70 26.93
N THR A 4 47.63 -0.49 27.39
CA THR A 4 47.53 -1.69 26.55
C THR A 4 46.46 -1.37 25.51
N ARG A 5 46.86 -1.22 24.24
CA ARG A 5 45.92 -1.12 23.12
C ARG A 5 45.36 -2.50 22.89
N GLN A 6 44.08 -2.71 23.23
CA GLN A 6 43.31 -3.83 22.70
C GLN A 6 43.04 -3.52 21.23
N LEU A 7 43.70 -4.26 20.34
CA LEU A 7 43.38 -4.26 18.91
C LEU A 7 42.26 -5.27 18.71
N ILE A 8 41.07 -4.77 18.38
CA ILE A 8 39.92 -5.58 17.98
C ILE A 8 40.22 -6.10 16.58
N ALA A 9 40.23 -7.42 16.40
CA ALA A 9 40.33 -8.05 15.09
C ALA A 9 39.02 -7.78 14.33
N VAL A 10 39.05 -6.76 13.47
CA VAL A 10 38.02 -6.51 12.46
C VAL A 10 38.19 -7.57 11.38
N LEU A 11 37.29 -8.57 11.37
CA LEU A 11 37.28 -9.61 10.35
C LEU A 11 36.54 -9.09 9.13
N LEU A 12 37.27 -8.34 8.29
CA LEU A 12 36.86 -7.86 6.97
C LEU A 12 36.31 -9.03 6.12
N VAL A 13 35.00 -9.09 5.93
CA VAL A 13 34.38 -10.01 4.96
C VAL A 13 34.66 -9.46 3.56
N LEU A 14 35.77 -9.90 2.98
CA LEU A 14 36.20 -9.47 1.65
C LEU A 14 35.41 -10.25 0.58
N VAL A 15 34.33 -9.64 0.07
CA VAL A 15 33.58 -10.15 -1.08
C VAL A 15 34.45 -10.06 -2.34
N MET A 16 35.21 -11.12 -2.65
CA MET A 16 36.00 -11.16 -3.88
C MET A 16 35.14 -11.52 -5.09
N SER A 17 34.98 -10.54 -5.98
CA SER A 17 34.25 -10.69 -7.24
C SER A 17 35.17 -11.17 -8.37
N ALA A 18 34.88 -12.35 -8.94
CA ALA A 18 35.42 -12.72 -10.26
C ALA A 18 34.61 -12.04 -11.37
N GLY A 19 35.01 -10.83 -11.75
CA GLY A 19 34.46 -10.10 -12.90
C GLY A 19 35.15 -10.49 -14.20
N LEU A 20 34.47 -11.26 -15.06
CA LEU A 20 34.90 -11.44 -16.45
C LEU A 20 34.51 -10.21 -17.29
N ALA A 21 35.47 -9.30 -17.52
CA ALA A 21 35.72 -8.65 -18.81
C ALA A 21 36.81 -7.57 -18.69
N GLY A 22 37.93 -7.73 -19.41
CA GLY A 22 38.87 -6.64 -19.70
C GLY A 22 40.34 -7.03 -19.56
N CYS A 23 40.97 -7.47 -20.65
CA CYS A 23 42.38 -7.82 -20.70
C CYS A 23 43.31 -6.65 -20.34
N ALA A 24 44.11 -6.83 -19.28
CA ALA A 24 45.47 -6.29 -19.19
C ALA A 24 46.32 -7.28 -18.38
N ARG A 25 47.52 -7.56 -18.87
CA ARG A 25 48.44 -8.61 -18.37
C ARG A 25 48.88 -8.33 -16.92
N ILE A 26 48.84 -9.37 -16.06
CA ILE A 26 49.48 -9.60 -14.75
C ILE A 26 48.44 -10.23 -13.80
N GLY A 27 48.81 -11.31 -13.10
CA GLY A 27 48.00 -11.94 -12.05
C GLY A 27 47.10 -13.07 -12.56
N GLY A 28 47.27 -14.28 -12.03
CA GLY A 28 46.32 -15.37 -12.24
C GLY A 28 44.92 -14.95 -11.76
N ALA A 29 43.87 -15.52 -12.34
CA ALA A 29 42.53 -15.38 -11.78
C ALA A 29 42.60 -15.85 -10.32
N ILE A 30 42.41 -14.93 -9.38
CA ILE A 30 42.40 -15.24 -7.95
C ILE A 30 41.25 -16.23 -7.75
N ASP A 31 41.56 -17.45 -7.34
CA ASP A 31 40.56 -18.45 -6.96
C ASP A 31 40.25 -18.22 -5.47
N PRO A 32 39.03 -17.79 -5.09
CA PRO A 32 38.67 -17.57 -3.69
C PRO A 32 38.88 -18.80 -2.80
N ARG A 33 38.89 -20.00 -3.40
CA ARG A 33 39.18 -21.26 -2.72
C ARG A 33 40.61 -21.30 -2.16
N GLU A 34 41.57 -20.63 -2.80
CA GLU A 34 42.94 -20.50 -2.31
C GLU A 34 43.02 -19.71 -0.99
N TRP A 35 41.98 -18.93 -0.66
CA TRP A 35 41.87 -18.14 0.58
C TRP A 35 40.87 -18.75 1.58
N GLY A 36 40.48 -20.01 1.40
CA GLY A 36 39.59 -20.75 2.30
C GLY A 36 38.09 -20.54 2.05
N TYR A 37 37.70 -19.76 1.02
CA TYR A 37 36.31 -19.58 0.63
C TYR A 37 35.84 -20.73 -0.26
N GLU A 38 35.62 -21.88 0.37
CA GLU A 38 35.31 -23.14 -0.33
C GLU A 38 33.82 -23.33 -0.64
N SER A 39 32.92 -22.64 0.07
CA SER A 39 31.48 -22.82 -0.06
C SER A 39 30.90 -21.86 -1.11
N GLN A 40 30.50 -22.39 -2.26
CA GLN A 40 29.83 -21.61 -3.30
C GLN A 40 28.33 -21.52 -2.99
N VAL A 41 27.82 -20.29 -2.85
CA VAL A 41 26.39 -20.04 -2.67
C VAL A 41 25.82 -19.45 -3.94
N THR A 42 24.78 -20.11 -4.44
CA THR A 42 24.06 -19.70 -5.64
C THR A 42 22.71 -19.10 -5.26
N TYR A 43 22.54 -17.82 -5.56
CA TYR A 43 21.28 -17.09 -5.45
C TYR A 43 20.53 -17.17 -6.77
N HIS A 44 19.49 -17.98 -6.82
CA HIS A 44 18.64 -18.15 -7.99
C HIS A 44 17.37 -17.30 -7.87
N ALA A 45 17.26 -16.24 -8.67
CA ALA A 45 16.17 -15.27 -8.57
C ALA A 45 14.84 -15.76 -9.16
N MET A 46 14.75 -16.94 -9.75
CA MET A 46 13.47 -17.60 -10.14
C MET A 46 12.55 -16.72 -10.99
N GLY A 47 13.04 -16.29 -12.16
CA GLY A 47 12.35 -15.35 -13.05
C GLY A 47 12.36 -13.89 -12.59
N GLY A 48 12.93 -13.57 -11.43
CA GLY A 48 13.35 -12.23 -11.05
C GLY A 48 14.79 -11.93 -11.47
N MET A 49 15.28 -10.73 -11.13
CA MET A 49 16.63 -10.28 -11.45
C MET A 49 17.33 -9.71 -10.22
N ILE A 50 18.56 -10.15 -9.94
CA ILE A 50 19.50 -9.50 -9.02
C ILE A 50 20.45 -8.65 -9.85
N ASN A 51 20.31 -7.32 -9.76
CA ASN A 51 20.83 -6.37 -10.73
C ASN A 51 20.29 -6.65 -12.14
N THR A 52 21.04 -7.40 -12.96
CA THR A 52 20.72 -7.76 -14.35
C THR A 52 20.86 -9.26 -14.61
N LYS A 53 21.08 -10.06 -13.56
CA LYS A 53 21.28 -11.50 -13.66
C LYS A 53 20.23 -12.24 -12.86
N GLU A 54 19.71 -13.32 -13.42
CA GLU A 54 18.84 -14.25 -12.71
C GLU A 54 19.61 -15.07 -11.66
N ILE A 55 20.87 -15.38 -11.94
CA ILE A 55 21.73 -16.16 -11.04
C ILE A 55 22.91 -15.31 -10.60
N ARG A 56 23.17 -15.30 -9.28
CA ARG A 56 24.39 -14.77 -8.67
C ARG A 56 25.08 -15.86 -7.88
N GLU A 57 26.40 -15.91 -7.99
CA GLU A 57 27.23 -16.88 -7.30
C GLU A 57 28.28 -16.11 -6.50
N THR A 58 28.46 -16.49 -5.24
CA THR A 58 29.46 -15.92 -4.34
C THR A 58 30.09 -17.03 -3.52
N TYR A 59 31.32 -16.79 -3.04
CA TYR A 59 32.05 -17.76 -2.23
C TYR A 59 32.11 -17.28 -0.79
N TYR A 60 31.90 -18.21 0.14
CA TYR A 60 31.87 -17.97 1.58
C TYR A 60 32.78 -18.95 2.32
N LEU A 61 33.23 -18.54 3.51
CA LEU A 61 33.91 -19.42 4.44
C LEU A 61 32.91 -20.45 4.99
N LYS A 62 33.39 -21.68 5.21
CA LYS A 62 32.58 -22.69 5.89
C LYS A 62 32.19 -22.22 7.30
N GLY A 63 30.93 -22.42 7.67
CA GLY A 63 30.34 -22.00 8.95
C GLY A 63 29.99 -20.52 9.02
N SER A 64 30.16 -19.74 7.95
CA SER A 64 29.85 -18.31 7.94
C SER A 64 28.37 -18.03 7.69
N LEU A 65 27.95 -16.83 8.11
CA LEU A 65 26.74 -16.21 7.57
C LEU A 65 26.94 -15.90 6.08
N ILE A 66 25.83 -15.79 5.35
CA ILE A 66 25.82 -15.37 3.96
C ILE A 66 25.10 -14.03 3.83
N PHE A 67 25.41 -13.27 2.79
CA PHE A 67 24.79 -11.95 2.59
C PHE A 67 23.38 -12.11 2.05
N GLU A 68 22.44 -11.38 2.65
CA GLU A 68 21.12 -11.27 2.07
C GLU A 68 21.13 -10.28 0.89
N PRO A 69 20.53 -10.63 -0.26
CA PRO A 69 20.30 -9.68 -1.34
C PRO A 69 19.26 -8.62 -0.94
N ARG A 70 19.69 -7.64 -0.13
CA ARG A 70 18.87 -6.52 0.39
C ARG A 70 19.45 -5.14 0.09
N GLY A 71 20.67 -5.06 -0.46
CA GLY A 71 21.34 -3.79 -0.77
C GLY A 71 20.69 -3.00 -1.91
N THR A 72 21.08 -1.73 -2.04
CA THR A 72 20.66 -0.81 -3.13
C THR A 72 21.76 -0.63 -4.18
N THR A 73 23.01 -0.88 -3.80
CA THR A 73 24.22 -0.85 -4.63
C THR A 73 24.96 -2.20 -4.50
N ASN A 74 25.97 -2.45 -5.33
CA ASN A 74 26.81 -3.67 -5.33
C ASN A 74 26.21 -4.93 -5.97
N MET A 75 26.89 -6.07 -5.79
CA MET A 75 26.64 -7.32 -6.53
C MET A 75 25.32 -8.02 -6.16
N LEU A 76 24.91 -7.91 -4.90
CA LEU A 76 23.72 -8.54 -4.32
C LEU A 76 22.71 -7.47 -3.88
N ILE A 77 22.13 -6.77 -4.86
CA ILE A 77 20.99 -5.87 -4.59
C ILE A 77 19.71 -6.68 -4.33
N ARG A 78 18.70 -6.02 -3.76
CA ARG A 78 17.35 -6.58 -3.68
C ARG A 78 16.87 -7.03 -5.07
N PRO A 79 16.47 -8.29 -5.24
CA PRO A 79 15.98 -8.74 -6.53
C PRO A 79 14.65 -8.08 -6.86
N VAL A 80 14.35 -7.96 -8.14
CA VAL A 80 13.08 -7.40 -8.64
C VAL A 80 12.44 -8.36 -9.63
N LYS A 81 11.12 -8.52 -9.54
CA LYS A 81 10.28 -9.21 -10.52
C LYS A 81 9.01 -8.40 -10.70
N ASP A 82 8.69 -8.04 -11.95
CA ASP A 82 7.55 -7.17 -12.23
C ASP A 82 6.23 -7.79 -11.73
N GLY A 83 5.39 -6.97 -11.09
CA GLY A 83 4.12 -7.40 -10.49
C GLY A 83 4.23 -8.40 -9.32
N HIS A 84 5.41 -8.61 -8.73
CA HIS A 84 5.60 -9.54 -7.62
C HIS A 84 6.40 -8.92 -6.46
N ILE A 85 6.18 -9.44 -5.26
CA ILE A 85 6.93 -9.12 -4.05
C ILE A 85 7.80 -10.34 -3.69
N LEU A 86 9.04 -10.09 -3.27
CA LEU A 86 9.92 -11.14 -2.74
C LEU A 86 9.43 -11.56 -1.35
N ALA A 87 8.99 -12.81 -1.20
CA ALA A 87 8.59 -13.36 0.09
C ALA A 87 9.77 -13.88 0.92
N GLY A 88 10.88 -14.23 0.28
CA GLY A 88 12.10 -14.70 0.92
C GLY A 88 12.93 -15.62 0.04
N TRP A 89 13.95 -16.22 0.64
CA TRP A 89 14.85 -17.18 0.02
C TRP A 89 14.69 -18.54 0.68
N TYR A 90 14.69 -19.59 -0.12
CA TYR A 90 14.48 -20.96 0.34
C TYR A 90 15.56 -21.86 -0.22
N LYS A 91 16.00 -22.85 0.54
CA LYS A 91 16.76 -23.97 -0.02
C LYS A 91 15.91 -24.62 -1.12
N GLY A 92 16.57 -25.08 -2.18
CA GLY A 92 15.87 -25.53 -3.38
C GLY A 92 14.77 -26.54 -3.13
N PRO A 93 13.70 -26.49 -3.92
CA PRO A 93 12.64 -27.48 -3.80
C PRO A 93 13.24 -28.87 -3.99
N LEU A 94 13.02 -29.76 -3.02
CA LEU A 94 13.26 -31.18 -3.19
C LEU A 94 12.36 -31.66 -4.33
N GLU A 95 12.98 -32.04 -5.46
CA GLU A 95 12.38 -32.70 -6.62
C GLU A 95 10.97 -32.19 -7.01
N PRO A 96 10.85 -31.14 -7.84
CA PRO A 96 9.55 -30.59 -8.19
C PRO A 96 8.71 -31.62 -8.95
N GLU A 97 7.47 -31.85 -8.50
CA GLU A 97 6.46 -32.50 -9.32
C GLU A 97 6.23 -31.64 -10.57
N LEU A 98 6.05 -32.26 -11.74
CA LEU A 98 5.78 -31.52 -12.97
C LEU A 98 4.26 -31.32 -13.13
N ASP A 99 3.83 -30.12 -13.52
CA ASP A 99 2.46 -29.86 -13.92
C ASP A 99 2.12 -30.54 -15.27
N GLU A 100 0.86 -30.41 -15.70
CA GLU A 100 0.37 -30.97 -16.98
C GLU A 100 1.13 -30.43 -18.21
N ASN A 101 1.90 -29.36 -18.07
CA ASN A 101 2.70 -28.70 -19.11
C ASN A 101 4.22 -28.95 -18.95
N ASN A 102 4.63 -29.93 -18.13
CA ASN A 102 6.04 -30.22 -17.84
C ASN A 102 6.80 -29.08 -17.13
N GLN A 103 6.10 -28.18 -16.44
CA GLN A 103 6.71 -27.14 -15.61
C GLN A 103 6.84 -27.63 -14.16
N PRO A 104 7.97 -27.35 -13.48
CA PRO A 104 8.14 -27.72 -12.08
C PRO A 104 7.15 -26.96 -11.20
N ILE A 105 6.33 -27.70 -10.46
CA ILE A 105 5.55 -27.22 -9.31
C ILE A 105 6.53 -27.10 -8.15
N ILE A 106 6.75 -25.86 -7.71
CA ILE A 106 7.69 -25.55 -6.64
C ILE A 106 6.88 -25.32 -5.38
N GLU A 107 6.86 -26.32 -4.50
CA GLU A 107 6.35 -26.18 -3.15
C GLU A 107 7.44 -25.56 -2.27
N PHE A 108 7.12 -24.45 -1.61
CA PHE A 108 8.00 -23.82 -0.62
C PHE A 108 7.47 -24.16 0.77
N ARG A 109 8.34 -24.72 1.61
CA ARG A 109 8.02 -25.06 3.00
C ARG A 109 8.73 -24.13 3.97
N ALA A 110 8.13 -23.91 5.13
CA ALA A 110 8.69 -23.04 6.16
C ALA A 110 10.08 -23.53 6.59
N GLU A 111 10.30 -24.85 6.74
CA GLU A 111 11.59 -25.42 7.14
C GLU A 111 12.74 -25.12 6.14
N ASP A 112 12.40 -24.91 4.87
CA ASP A 112 13.37 -24.64 3.81
C ASP A 112 13.72 -23.17 3.69
N ARG A 113 12.98 -22.28 4.37
CA ARG A 113 13.26 -20.84 4.39
C ARG A 113 14.66 -20.61 4.98
N TRP A 114 15.49 -19.90 4.23
CA TRP A 114 16.82 -19.50 4.68
C TRP A 114 16.74 -18.28 5.61
N ASP A 115 17.29 -18.40 6.81
CA ASP A 115 17.42 -17.30 7.76
C ASP A 115 18.83 -16.69 7.69
N PHE A 116 18.97 -15.53 7.04
CA PHE A 116 20.24 -14.82 6.89
C PHE A 116 20.86 -14.32 8.21
N SER A 117 20.13 -14.38 9.32
CA SER A 117 20.66 -14.03 10.64
C SER A 117 21.18 -15.23 11.43
N ALA A 118 20.74 -16.43 11.10
CA ALA A 118 20.93 -17.62 11.93
C ALA A 118 21.53 -18.80 11.16
N ASP A 119 21.16 -19.00 9.89
CA ASP A 119 21.64 -20.10 9.08
C ASP A 119 23.09 -19.86 8.64
N ARG A 120 23.92 -20.91 8.72
CA ARG A 120 25.34 -20.89 8.34
C ARG A 120 25.56 -21.81 7.16
N VAL A 121 26.51 -21.46 6.29
CA VAL A 121 26.85 -22.27 5.11
C VAL A 121 27.90 -23.32 5.45
N GLU A 122 27.54 -24.60 5.40
CA GLU A 122 28.46 -25.71 5.70
C GLU A 122 29.12 -26.31 4.44
N GLU A 123 28.44 -26.17 3.30
CA GLU A 123 28.87 -26.62 1.97
C GLU A 123 28.21 -25.75 0.89
N SER A 124 28.58 -25.97 -0.38
CA SER A 124 27.97 -25.25 -1.49
C SER A 124 26.46 -25.50 -1.57
N ILE A 125 25.67 -24.42 -1.60
CA ILE A 125 24.21 -24.48 -1.60
C ILE A 125 23.61 -23.58 -2.67
N THR A 126 22.39 -23.91 -3.11
CA THR A 126 21.57 -23.03 -3.93
C THR A 126 20.32 -22.63 -3.16
N ILE A 127 20.09 -21.33 -3.08
CA ILE A 127 18.86 -20.75 -2.52
C ILE A 127 18.07 -20.04 -3.61
N TYR A 128 16.75 -20.15 -3.53
CA TYR A 128 15.81 -19.75 -4.56
C TYR A 128 14.86 -18.69 -4.01
N ALA A 129 14.65 -17.63 -4.80
CA ALA A 129 13.69 -16.59 -4.46
C ALA A 129 12.25 -17.11 -4.58
N ARG A 130 11.44 -16.92 -3.54
CA ARG A 130 9.98 -17.12 -3.58
C ARG A 130 9.31 -15.78 -3.90
N TRP A 131 8.52 -15.75 -4.97
CA TRP A 131 7.80 -14.57 -5.42
C TRP A 131 6.31 -14.74 -5.22
N ILE A 132 5.68 -13.75 -4.60
CA ILE A 132 4.23 -13.71 -4.38
C ILE A 132 3.66 -12.58 -5.24
N PRO A 133 2.56 -12.80 -5.99
CA PRO A 133 1.94 -11.74 -6.77
C PRO A 133 1.62 -10.51 -5.91
N GLN A 134 1.94 -9.32 -6.42
CA GLN A 134 1.54 -8.07 -5.78
C GLN A 134 0.01 -8.01 -5.74
N GLY A 135 -0.55 -7.72 -4.57
CA GLY A 135 -1.98 -7.51 -4.41
C GLY A 135 -2.39 -6.28 -5.20
N VAL A 136 -3.42 -6.42 -6.03
CA VAL A 136 -3.95 -5.36 -6.88
C VAL A 136 -5.46 -5.34 -6.72
N VAL A 137 -6.01 -4.15 -6.53
CA VAL A 137 -7.45 -3.90 -6.65
C VAL A 137 -7.75 -3.34 -8.03
N ARG A 138 -8.78 -3.89 -8.68
CA ARG A 138 -9.30 -3.45 -9.98
C ARG A 138 -10.71 -2.91 -9.80
N TYR A 139 -10.94 -1.72 -10.32
CA TYR A 139 -12.26 -1.10 -10.40
C TYR A 139 -12.77 -1.29 -11.83
N VAL A 140 -13.88 -2.00 -11.98
CA VAL A 140 -14.33 -2.54 -13.27
C VAL A 140 -15.72 -2.00 -13.60
N ASP A 141 -15.95 -1.53 -14.83
CA ASP A 141 -17.29 -1.14 -15.30
C ASP A 141 -18.18 -2.40 -15.37
N SER A 142 -19.30 -2.40 -14.64
CA SER A 142 -20.24 -3.53 -14.58
C SER A 142 -20.85 -3.91 -15.92
N MET A 143 -20.97 -2.96 -16.85
CA MET A 143 -21.59 -3.18 -18.16
C MET A 143 -20.59 -3.71 -19.19
N THR A 144 -19.35 -3.19 -19.20
CA THR A 144 -18.35 -3.52 -20.23
C THR A 144 -17.31 -4.53 -19.77
N GLU A 145 -17.19 -4.77 -18.46
CA GLU A 145 -16.13 -5.57 -17.83
C GLU A 145 -14.72 -4.99 -18.05
N GLU A 146 -14.62 -3.72 -18.46
CA GLU A 146 -13.35 -3.03 -18.62
C GLU A 146 -12.78 -2.57 -17.27
N VAL A 147 -11.48 -2.77 -17.07
CA VAL A 147 -10.77 -2.25 -15.91
C VAL A 147 -10.57 -0.74 -16.07
N MET A 148 -11.39 0.03 -15.37
CA MET A 148 -11.37 1.50 -15.43
C MET A 148 -10.22 2.09 -14.63
N PHE A 149 -9.87 1.45 -13.51
CA PHE A 149 -8.78 1.87 -12.65
C PHE A 149 -8.18 0.67 -11.92
N SER A 150 -6.87 0.69 -11.66
CA SER A 150 -6.24 -0.30 -10.81
C SER A 150 -5.10 0.29 -10.01
N LYS A 151 -4.85 -0.28 -8.84
CA LYS A 151 -3.71 0.10 -8.00
C LYS A 151 -3.22 -1.09 -7.18
N ASN A 152 -1.95 -1.03 -6.80
CA ASN A 152 -1.41 -1.96 -5.82
C ASN A 152 -2.07 -1.73 -4.45
N ILE A 153 -2.30 -2.82 -3.74
CA ILE A 153 -2.79 -2.82 -2.37
C ILE A 153 -1.58 -2.81 -1.44
N THR A 154 -1.55 -1.83 -0.55
CA THR A 154 -0.53 -1.67 0.51
C THR A 154 -1.23 -1.20 1.79
N SER A 155 -0.54 -1.23 2.92
CA SER A 155 -1.03 -0.68 4.20
C SER A 155 -1.45 0.79 4.08
N ASP A 156 -0.69 1.61 3.36
CA ASP A 156 -1.02 3.03 3.11
C ASP A 156 -2.11 3.24 2.06
N SER A 157 -2.42 2.22 1.27
CA SER A 157 -3.35 2.30 0.14
C SER A 157 -4.21 1.04 0.03
N PRO A 158 -5.02 0.72 1.06
CA PRO A 158 -5.87 -0.46 1.08
C PRO A 158 -6.99 -0.34 0.04
N VAL A 159 -7.81 -1.39 -0.08
CA VAL A 159 -9.03 -1.33 -0.89
C VAL A 159 -9.97 -0.27 -0.31
N GLN A 160 -10.29 0.77 -1.09
CA GLN A 160 -11.04 1.93 -0.62
C GLN A 160 -11.85 2.59 -1.75
N PRO A 161 -12.80 3.49 -1.47
CA PRO A 161 -13.43 4.30 -2.51
C PRO A 161 -12.41 5.09 -3.33
N LEU A 162 -12.71 5.33 -4.61
CA LEU A 162 -11.85 6.14 -5.47
C LEU A 162 -11.81 7.59 -4.96
N THR A 163 -10.63 8.19 -4.97
CA THR A 163 -10.47 9.61 -4.64
C THR A 163 -11.14 10.49 -5.72
N PRO A 164 -11.46 11.76 -5.43
CA PRO A 164 -12.02 12.67 -6.44
C PRO A 164 -11.19 12.78 -7.71
N ALA A 165 -9.85 12.66 -7.61
CA ALA A 165 -8.97 12.65 -8.77
C ALA A 165 -9.10 11.35 -9.60
N ALA A 166 -9.20 10.20 -8.94
CA ALA A 166 -9.39 8.91 -9.62
C ALA A 166 -10.81 8.76 -10.20
N LEU A 167 -11.83 9.34 -9.56
CA LEU A 167 -13.19 9.39 -10.09
C LEU A 167 -13.26 10.07 -11.47
N ARG A 168 -12.45 11.10 -11.70
CA ARG A 168 -12.35 11.75 -13.03
C ARG A 168 -11.77 10.85 -14.12
N LEU A 169 -10.98 9.84 -13.74
CA LEU A 169 -10.38 8.90 -14.69
C LEU A 169 -11.38 7.81 -15.11
N VAL A 170 -12.39 7.55 -14.28
CA VAL A 170 -13.45 6.56 -14.54
C VAL A 170 -14.75 7.21 -15.03
N ASP A 171 -14.78 8.53 -15.19
CA ASP A 171 -15.96 9.26 -15.66
C ASP A 171 -16.35 8.84 -17.09
N LYS A 172 -17.66 8.76 -17.33
CA LYS A 172 -18.22 8.28 -18.59
C LYS A 172 -19.29 9.25 -19.08
N THR A 173 -19.01 9.90 -20.22
CA THR A 173 -19.90 10.89 -20.81
C THR A 173 -21.31 10.33 -21.01
N GLY A 174 -22.30 11.01 -20.43
CA GLY A 174 -23.71 10.61 -20.52
C GLY A 174 -24.13 9.53 -19.53
N TYR A 175 -23.27 9.17 -18.58
CA TYR A 175 -23.57 8.21 -17.52
C TYR A 175 -23.26 8.81 -16.14
N THR A 176 -23.83 8.22 -15.11
CA THR A 176 -23.55 8.54 -13.71
C THR A 176 -23.04 7.30 -12.99
N MET A 177 -21.91 7.40 -12.30
CA MET A 177 -21.46 6.34 -11.40
C MET A 177 -22.32 6.35 -10.13
N GLU A 178 -23.06 5.26 -9.89
CA GLU A 178 -23.97 5.17 -8.75
C GLU A 178 -23.28 4.70 -7.48
N GLY A 179 -22.27 3.83 -7.60
CA GLY A 179 -21.60 3.26 -6.45
C GLY A 179 -20.65 2.12 -6.77
N TYR A 180 -20.16 1.50 -5.70
CA TYR A 180 -19.23 0.38 -5.70
C TYR A 180 -19.96 -0.89 -5.25
N TYR A 181 -19.71 -2.01 -5.91
CA TYR A 181 -20.38 -3.28 -5.69
C TYR A 181 -19.41 -4.46 -5.67
N GLU A 182 -19.76 -5.52 -4.94
CA GLU A 182 -18.98 -6.77 -4.88
C GLU A 182 -19.23 -7.67 -6.09
N ASP A 183 -20.44 -7.60 -6.63
CA ASP A 183 -20.91 -8.36 -7.78
C ASP A 183 -21.13 -7.48 -9.01
N LYS A 184 -21.05 -8.10 -10.18
CA LYS A 184 -21.24 -7.41 -11.47
C LYS A 184 -22.67 -6.89 -11.62
N GLU A 185 -23.63 -7.60 -11.06
CA GLU A 185 -25.06 -7.33 -11.14
C GLU A 185 -25.50 -6.15 -10.27
N ALA A 186 -24.56 -5.54 -9.53
CA ALA A 186 -24.77 -4.40 -8.65
C ALA A 186 -25.86 -4.66 -7.59
N THR A 187 -25.88 -5.88 -7.04
CA THR A 187 -26.88 -6.28 -6.04
C THR A 187 -26.35 -6.17 -4.61
N ILE A 188 -25.03 -6.21 -4.43
CA ILE A 188 -24.34 -6.19 -3.13
C ILE A 188 -23.39 -4.98 -3.12
N PRO A 189 -23.74 -3.90 -2.41
CA PRO A 189 -22.85 -2.76 -2.22
C PRO A 189 -21.52 -3.20 -1.61
N TYR A 190 -20.42 -2.62 -2.07
CA TYR A 190 -19.09 -2.97 -1.59
C TYR A 190 -18.84 -2.43 -0.19
N ASP A 191 -18.58 -3.30 0.78
CA ASP A 191 -18.16 -2.90 2.11
C ASP A 191 -16.63 -2.79 2.20
N PHE A 192 -16.13 -1.56 2.05
CA PHE A 192 -14.70 -1.27 2.17
C PHE A 192 -14.14 -1.50 3.57
N SER A 193 -14.98 -1.56 4.61
CA SER A 193 -14.52 -1.81 5.99
C SER A 193 -14.22 -3.29 6.25
N SER A 194 -14.69 -4.19 5.38
CA SER A 194 -14.44 -5.64 5.48
C SER A 194 -12.99 -6.03 5.20
N TYR A 195 -12.25 -5.19 4.46
CA TYR A 195 -10.87 -5.48 4.09
C TYR A 195 -9.90 -5.09 5.20
N VAL A 196 -9.20 -6.10 5.75
CA VAL A 196 -8.10 -5.91 6.70
C VAL A 196 -6.79 -6.27 6.02
N HIS A 197 -5.95 -5.26 5.81
CA HIS A 197 -4.64 -5.46 5.20
C HIS A 197 -3.71 -6.22 6.15
N GLY A 198 -3.10 -7.30 5.66
CA GLY A 198 -1.94 -7.93 6.28
C GLY A 198 -0.74 -7.77 5.35
N GLU A 199 0.41 -7.40 5.91
CA GLU A 199 1.67 -7.32 5.17
C GLU A 199 2.12 -8.71 4.73
N LEU A 200 2.85 -8.80 3.61
CA LEU A 200 3.34 -10.09 3.13
C LEU A 200 4.36 -10.70 4.11
N ILE A 201 5.27 -9.87 4.61
CA ILE A 201 6.30 -10.25 5.57
C ILE A 201 6.08 -9.39 6.82
N PRO A 202 5.78 -9.98 7.98
CA PRO A 202 5.66 -9.24 9.23
C PRO A 202 6.96 -8.52 9.59
N SER A 203 6.86 -7.46 10.37
CA SER A 203 8.05 -6.80 10.91
C SER A 203 8.76 -7.71 11.92
N GLU A 204 10.08 -7.56 12.07
CA GLU A 204 10.85 -8.31 13.08
C GLU A 204 10.23 -8.16 14.47
N ARG A 205 9.75 -6.95 14.81
CA ARG A 205 9.07 -6.70 16.09
C ARG A 205 7.84 -7.60 16.29
N GLU A 206 6.95 -7.69 15.29
CA GLU A 206 5.74 -8.52 15.39
C GLU A 206 6.08 -10.01 15.53
N ILE A 207 7.09 -10.47 14.79
CA ILE A 207 7.58 -11.85 14.87
C ILE A 207 8.08 -12.15 16.28
N TYR A 208 8.95 -11.31 16.83
CA TYR A 208 9.55 -11.54 18.14
C TYR A 208 8.58 -11.32 19.31
N GLU A 209 7.61 -10.42 19.18
CA GLU A 209 6.50 -10.28 20.15
C GLU A 209 5.71 -11.60 20.24
N GLN A 210 5.37 -12.21 19.11
CA GLN A 210 4.69 -13.51 19.11
C GLN A 210 5.56 -14.63 19.67
N LEU A 211 6.87 -14.66 19.35
CA LEU A 211 7.79 -15.66 19.92
C LEU A 211 7.94 -15.51 21.44
N LEU A 212 7.94 -14.28 21.97
CA LEU A 212 7.96 -14.02 23.43
C LEU A 212 6.68 -14.53 24.12
N GLU A 213 5.53 -14.43 23.46
CA GLU A 213 4.28 -14.96 23.99
C GLU A 213 4.23 -16.49 23.96
N GLU A 214 4.77 -17.12 22.90
CA GLU A 214 4.76 -18.57 22.72
C GLU A 214 5.87 -19.28 23.52
N PHE A 215 7.03 -18.63 23.74
CA PHE A 215 8.20 -19.18 24.43
C PHE A 215 8.71 -18.29 25.59
N PRO A 216 7.85 -17.92 26.56
CA PRO A 216 8.18 -16.90 27.57
C PRO A 216 9.35 -17.27 28.50
N ASP A 217 9.68 -18.56 28.62
CA ASP A 217 10.78 -19.05 29.46
C ASP A 217 12.11 -19.19 28.69
N ASP A 218 12.08 -19.19 27.35
CA ASP A 218 13.21 -19.53 26.48
C ASP A 218 13.73 -18.35 25.63
N ILE A 219 12.95 -17.27 25.52
CA ILE A 219 13.35 -16.01 24.87
C ILE A 219 12.96 -14.81 25.74
N ALA A 220 13.81 -13.78 25.77
CA ALA A 220 13.56 -12.54 26.50
C ALA A 220 14.01 -11.30 25.73
N VAL A 221 13.51 -10.13 26.13
CA VAL A 221 14.01 -8.84 25.65
C VAL A 221 15.39 -8.58 26.26
N TYR A 222 16.35 -8.18 25.42
CA TYR A 222 17.68 -7.78 25.83
C TYR A 222 17.67 -6.35 26.39
N ASP A 223 18.14 -6.18 27.62
CA ASP A 223 18.12 -4.92 28.36
C ASP A 223 19.39 -4.06 28.20
N GLY A 224 20.39 -4.54 27.44
CA GLY A 224 21.44 -3.69 26.88
C GLY A 224 22.62 -3.35 27.80
N GLU A 225 22.95 -4.18 28.80
CA GLU A 225 24.08 -3.90 29.69
C GLU A 225 25.47 -4.10 29.03
N GLU A 226 25.57 -4.77 27.87
CA GLU A 226 26.84 -5.09 27.19
C GLU A 226 26.92 -4.48 25.77
N GLU A 227 28.02 -3.78 25.47
CA GLU A 227 28.27 -3.10 24.19
C GLU A 227 28.57 -4.16 23.11
N LEU A 228 27.66 -4.32 22.14
CA LEU A 228 27.79 -5.34 21.10
C LEU A 228 28.86 -4.98 20.08
N PRO A 229 29.71 -5.93 19.65
CA PRO A 229 30.60 -5.68 18.53
C PRO A 229 29.75 -5.37 17.27
N PRO A 230 30.20 -4.45 16.41
CA PRO A 230 29.48 -4.15 15.17
C PRO A 230 29.40 -5.40 14.29
N LEU A 231 28.20 -5.79 13.83
CA LEU A 231 28.12 -6.60 12.60
C LEU A 231 28.52 -5.67 11.46
N GLU A 232 29.35 -6.16 10.53
CA GLU A 232 29.72 -5.42 9.32
C GLU A 232 28.47 -5.07 8.50
N GLU A 233 27.88 -3.93 8.81
CA GLU A 233 26.97 -3.20 7.94
C GLU A 233 27.83 -2.31 7.05
N SER A 234 27.81 -2.63 5.75
CA SER A 234 28.22 -1.80 4.62
C SER A 234 29.20 -0.65 4.95
N VAL A 235 30.50 -0.92 4.87
CA VAL A 235 31.45 0.16 4.57
C VAL A 235 31.36 0.40 3.06
N ASP A 236 30.41 1.23 2.65
CA ASP A 236 30.50 1.96 1.39
C ASP A 236 31.65 2.95 1.53
N GLU A 237 32.90 2.47 1.40
CA GLU A 237 34.08 3.24 1.02
C GLU A 237 35.28 2.27 1.05
N ALA A 238 35.74 1.89 -0.14
CA ALA A 238 37.13 1.46 -0.26
C ALA A 238 38.00 2.63 0.24
N PRO A 239 39.04 2.38 1.05
CA PRO A 239 39.91 3.47 1.49
C PRO A 239 40.54 4.12 0.24
N GLU A 240 40.25 5.40 0.00
CA GLU A 240 40.82 6.14 -1.15
C GLU A 240 42.32 6.41 -0.99
N ASP A 241 42.92 6.18 0.17
CA ASP A 241 44.32 6.48 0.42
C ASP A 241 45.08 5.28 0.98
N ALA A 242 45.33 4.27 0.14
CA ALA A 242 46.47 3.37 0.33
C ALA A 242 47.71 4.00 -0.32
N ASP A 243 48.16 5.12 0.26
CA ASP A 243 49.48 5.64 -0.06
C ASP A 243 50.54 4.65 0.42
N GLU A 244 51.46 4.35 -0.51
CA GLU A 244 52.64 3.49 -0.41
C GLU A 244 53.23 3.41 1.01
N ALA A 245 53.01 2.28 1.69
CA ALA A 245 53.86 1.83 2.78
C ALA A 245 54.70 0.66 2.29
N ASP A 246 56.00 0.91 2.21
CA ASP A 246 57.04 -0.02 1.79
C ASP A 246 56.88 -1.41 2.41
N ALA A 247 56.99 -2.41 1.53
CA ALA A 247 57.03 -3.81 1.86
C ALA A 247 58.39 -4.20 2.46
N GLU A 248 58.58 -4.03 3.76
CA GLU A 248 59.57 -4.79 4.55
C GLU A 248 59.03 -4.96 5.97
N ASP A 249 58.40 -6.10 6.24
CA ASP A 249 58.40 -6.83 7.53
C ASP A 249 57.51 -8.09 7.36
N GLU A 250 58.05 -9.09 6.67
CA GLU A 250 57.61 -10.49 6.84
C GLU A 250 58.04 -10.94 8.25
N ASP A 251 57.17 -11.69 8.93
CA ASP A 251 57.36 -12.34 10.25
C ASP A 251 56.91 -11.57 11.51
N ASP A 252 55.64 -11.14 11.58
CA ASP A 252 54.90 -11.13 12.87
C ASP A 252 53.37 -11.26 12.67
N LEU A 253 52.93 -12.39 12.12
CA LEU A 253 51.54 -12.85 12.31
C LEU A 253 51.42 -13.35 13.75
N GLY A 254 51.39 -12.41 14.70
CA GLY A 254 51.04 -12.67 16.09
C GLY A 254 49.70 -13.39 16.16
N ASP A 255 49.62 -14.38 17.04
CA ASP A 255 48.45 -15.22 17.34
C ASP A 255 47.16 -14.38 17.25
N VAL A 256 46.39 -14.57 16.17
CA VAL A 256 45.08 -13.93 16.02
C VAL A 256 44.18 -14.61 17.02
N ASP A 257 43.90 -13.93 18.14
CA ASP A 257 42.91 -14.36 19.11
C ASP A 257 41.53 -14.33 18.44
N VAL A 258 41.14 -15.45 17.83
CA VAL A 258 39.83 -15.64 17.22
C VAL A 258 38.85 -15.74 18.37
N THR A 259 38.30 -14.58 18.76
CA THR A 259 37.15 -14.55 19.66
C THR A 259 36.03 -15.39 19.04
N PRO A 260 35.46 -16.36 19.79
CA PRO A 260 34.36 -17.16 19.26
C PRO A 260 33.24 -16.24 18.78
N ILE A 261 32.84 -16.39 17.51
CA ILE A 261 31.71 -15.67 16.94
C ILE A 261 30.46 -16.11 17.72
N ASP A 262 29.91 -15.24 18.56
CA ASP A 262 28.63 -15.48 19.27
C ASP A 262 27.56 -15.79 18.20
N PRO A 263 27.06 -17.04 18.10
CA PRO A 263 26.07 -17.41 17.09
C PRO A 263 24.76 -16.60 17.23
N HIS A 264 24.53 -16.03 18.41
CA HIS A 264 23.36 -15.26 18.80
C HIS A 264 23.59 -13.74 18.80
N ALA A 265 24.72 -13.26 18.27
CA ALA A 265 25.00 -11.82 18.18
C ALA A 265 23.90 -11.04 17.43
N TYR A 266 23.31 -11.65 16.39
CA TYR A 266 22.28 -11.00 15.59
C TYR A 266 20.96 -10.79 16.36
N ILE A 267 20.46 -11.83 17.03
CA ILE A 267 19.22 -11.73 17.83
C ILE A 267 19.39 -10.71 18.97
N LYS A 268 20.58 -10.67 19.59
CA LYS A 268 20.94 -9.67 20.60
C LYS A 268 20.88 -8.24 20.06
N ARG A 269 21.33 -8.04 18.82
CA ARG A 269 21.25 -6.75 18.12
C ARG A 269 19.81 -6.34 17.76
N LEU A 270 18.93 -7.31 17.53
CA LEU A 270 17.50 -7.06 17.39
C LEU A 270 16.81 -6.71 18.73
N GLY A 271 17.53 -6.79 19.85
CA GLY A 271 17.00 -6.51 21.18
C GLY A 271 16.41 -7.72 21.88
N TYR A 272 16.78 -8.94 21.49
CA TYR A 272 16.29 -10.19 22.08
C TYR A 272 17.43 -11.15 22.42
N ILE A 273 17.22 -12.04 23.38
CA ILE A 273 18.18 -13.09 23.75
C ILE A 273 17.46 -14.41 23.99
N TYR A 274 18.11 -15.52 23.66
CA TYR A 274 17.69 -16.81 24.19
C TYR A 274 18.10 -16.90 25.67
N THR A 275 17.16 -17.26 26.52
CA THR A 275 17.39 -17.51 27.96
C THR A 275 17.72 -18.98 28.24
N THR A 276 17.47 -19.85 27.27
CA THR A 276 17.80 -21.28 27.28
C THR A 276 19.14 -21.55 26.60
N GLU A 277 19.86 -22.58 27.06
CA GLU A 277 21.05 -23.14 26.40
C GLU A 277 20.72 -24.42 25.61
N ASP A 278 19.46 -24.88 25.61
CA ASP A 278 19.05 -26.10 24.92
C ASP A 278 18.94 -25.84 23.40
N GLU A 279 19.92 -26.36 22.65
CA GLU A 279 19.97 -26.25 21.19
C GLU A 279 18.69 -26.74 20.49
N ALA A 280 18.01 -27.76 21.04
CA ALA A 280 16.78 -28.28 20.46
C ALA A 280 15.61 -27.30 20.63
N VAL A 281 15.57 -26.57 21.74
CA VAL A 281 14.57 -25.51 21.99
C VAL A 281 14.86 -24.30 21.10
N ILE A 282 16.13 -23.91 20.99
CA ILE A 282 16.54 -22.82 20.08
C ILE A 282 16.13 -23.14 18.64
N GLU A 283 16.32 -24.37 18.17
CA GLU A 283 15.91 -24.77 16.83
C GLU A 283 14.38 -24.78 16.65
N GLN A 284 13.61 -25.13 17.70
CA GLN A 284 12.15 -25.00 17.67
C GLN A 284 11.71 -23.54 17.54
N ILE A 285 12.32 -22.61 18.28
CA ILE A 285 12.03 -21.18 18.17
C ILE A 285 12.35 -20.66 16.76
N ARG A 286 13.49 -21.10 16.19
CA ARG A 286 13.88 -20.75 14.81
C ARG A 286 12.91 -21.31 13.77
N LEU A 287 12.46 -22.55 13.92
CA LEU A 287 11.45 -23.11 13.03
C LEU A 287 10.13 -22.34 13.16
N ARG A 288 9.71 -22.03 14.39
CA ARG A 288 8.48 -21.27 14.63
C ARG A 288 8.54 -19.88 14.00
N LYS A 289 9.68 -19.19 14.07
CA LYS A 289 9.93 -17.94 13.34
C LYS A 289 9.66 -18.09 11.84
N LYS A 290 10.13 -19.18 11.21
CA LYS A 290 9.89 -19.44 9.79
C LYS A 290 8.40 -19.70 9.51
N GLU A 291 7.72 -20.45 10.37
CA GLU A 291 6.28 -20.73 10.27
C GLU A 291 5.43 -19.46 10.37
N ILE A 292 5.72 -18.55 11.30
CA ILE A 292 5.01 -17.26 11.44
C ILE A 292 5.05 -16.47 10.13
N ILE A 293 6.22 -16.44 9.48
CA ILE A 293 6.35 -15.73 8.19
C ILE A 293 5.54 -16.44 7.09
N ASP A 294 5.59 -17.77 7.03
CA ASP A 294 4.83 -18.55 6.03
C ASP A 294 3.31 -18.47 6.25
N GLU A 295 2.85 -18.38 7.50
CA GLU A 295 1.46 -18.09 7.86
C GLU A 295 1.03 -16.70 7.36
N SER A 296 1.88 -15.68 7.53
CA SER A 296 1.62 -14.33 7.01
C SER A 296 1.56 -14.31 5.48
N ILE A 297 2.47 -15.02 4.81
CA ILE A 297 2.47 -15.16 3.34
C ILE A 297 1.14 -15.76 2.88
N ARG A 298 0.69 -16.83 3.52
CA ARG A 298 -0.58 -17.49 3.19
C ARG A 298 -1.78 -16.59 3.43
N TYR A 299 -1.82 -15.90 4.56
CA TYR A 299 -2.86 -14.91 4.85
C TYR A 299 -2.91 -13.84 3.75
N TYR A 300 -1.75 -13.31 3.33
CA TYR A 300 -1.66 -12.34 2.26
C TYR A 300 -2.19 -12.90 0.93
N GLU A 301 -1.81 -14.11 0.54
CA GLU A 301 -2.28 -14.76 -0.69
C GLU A 301 -3.79 -14.99 -0.68
N GLU A 302 -4.36 -15.40 0.44
CA GLU A 302 -5.81 -15.64 0.57
C GLU A 302 -6.63 -14.35 0.63
N ASN A 303 -6.11 -13.30 1.28
CA ASN A 303 -6.89 -12.11 1.62
C ASN A 303 -6.58 -10.90 0.73
N THR A 304 -5.42 -10.84 0.08
CA THR A 304 -4.94 -9.67 -0.67
C THR A 304 -4.68 -9.97 -2.15
N ALA A 305 -4.68 -11.24 -2.57
CA ALA A 305 -4.60 -11.57 -3.99
C ALA A 305 -5.88 -11.13 -4.73
N GLY A 306 -5.69 -10.29 -5.76
CA GLY A 306 -6.70 -9.94 -6.77
C GLY A 306 -8.08 -9.56 -6.23
N LYS A 307 -8.28 -8.27 -5.92
CA LYS A 307 -9.60 -7.73 -5.55
C LYS A 307 -10.26 -7.06 -6.75
N THR A 308 -11.56 -7.26 -6.91
CA THR A 308 -12.38 -6.58 -7.91
C THR A 308 -13.47 -5.79 -7.19
N VAL A 309 -13.63 -4.53 -7.58
CA VAL A 309 -14.71 -3.64 -7.16
C VAL A 309 -15.47 -3.25 -8.42
N TRP A 310 -16.76 -3.56 -8.47
CA TRP A 310 -17.59 -3.23 -9.62
C TRP A 310 -18.14 -1.81 -9.50
N LEU A 311 -17.99 -1.04 -10.56
CA LEU A 311 -18.54 0.30 -10.71
C LEU A 311 -19.85 0.18 -11.47
N ASN A 312 -20.97 0.51 -10.82
CA ASN A 312 -22.25 0.57 -11.52
C ASN A 312 -22.47 1.95 -12.11
N TYR A 313 -22.86 2.00 -13.37
CA TYR A 313 -23.25 3.23 -14.04
C TYR A 313 -24.68 3.17 -14.55
N THR A 314 -25.39 4.28 -14.43
CA THR A 314 -26.70 4.46 -15.08
C THR A 314 -26.62 5.50 -16.18
N GLU A 315 -27.40 5.27 -17.24
CA GLU A 315 -27.51 6.22 -18.35
C GLU A 315 -28.21 7.51 -17.86
N GLY A 316 -27.68 8.64 -18.32
CA GLY A 316 -28.08 9.98 -17.89
C GLY A 316 -27.05 10.63 -16.96
N ARG A 317 -26.99 11.96 -17.01
CA ARG A 317 -26.18 12.79 -16.10
C ARG A 317 -27.02 13.13 -14.88
N SER A 318 -26.81 12.41 -13.80
CA SER A 318 -27.40 12.67 -12.51
C SER A 318 -26.38 13.34 -11.60
N LYS A 319 -26.84 14.31 -10.82
CA LYS A 319 -26.07 14.92 -9.75
C LYS A 319 -26.43 14.26 -8.42
N ILE A 320 -25.51 13.47 -7.88
CA ILE A 320 -25.63 12.92 -6.53
C ILE A 320 -25.35 14.06 -5.54
N VAL A 321 -26.25 14.25 -4.59
CA VAL A 321 -26.21 15.33 -3.60
C VAL A 321 -26.18 14.69 -2.22
N SER A 322 -25.00 14.70 -1.62
CA SER A 322 -24.72 14.16 -0.29
C SER A 322 -24.50 15.24 0.77
N SER A 323 -24.32 16.49 0.32
CA SER A 323 -24.11 17.66 1.16
C SER A 323 -24.72 18.89 0.48
N VAL A 324 -24.97 19.96 1.24
CA VAL A 324 -25.46 21.23 0.65
C VAL A 324 -24.43 21.86 -0.28
N GLU A 325 -23.14 21.64 -0.04
CA GLU A 325 -22.04 22.08 -0.89
C GLU A 325 -22.15 21.53 -2.32
N ASP A 326 -22.73 20.34 -2.50
CA ASP A 326 -22.97 19.79 -3.84
C ASP A 326 -23.96 20.67 -4.62
N LEU A 327 -24.86 21.42 -3.98
CA LEU A 327 -25.82 22.32 -4.63
C LEU A 327 -25.31 23.77 -4.78
N GLU A 328 -24.04 24.03 -4.47
CA GLU A 328 -23.45 25.36 -4.58
C GLU A 328 -23.10 25.71 -6.03
N LEU A 329 -23.40 26.95 -6.42
CA LEU A 329 -23.02 27.55 -7.69
C LEU A 329 -22.80 29.06 -7.48
N ASN A 330 -21.57 29.52 -7.61
CA ASN A 330 -21.20 30.94 -7.47
C ASN A 330 -21.62 31.59 -6.12
N GLY A 331 -21.42 30.87 -5.02
CA GLY A 331 -21.73 31.27 -3.65
C GLY A 331 -23.22 31.15 -3.27
N ARG A 332 -24.02 30.52 -4.12
CA ARG A 332 -25.47 30.39 -4.01
C ARG A 332 -25.88 28.93 -4.02
N TYR A 333 -26.94 28.59 -3.32
CA TYR A 333 -27.35 27.19 -3.15
C TYR A 333 -28.72 26.97 -3.78
N GLY A 334 -28.85 25.97 -4.65
CA GLY A 334 -30.11 25.71 -5.33
C GLY A 334 -30.03 24.64 -6.43
N PHE A 335 -31.19 24.29 -6.99
CA PHE A 335 -31.31 23.28 -8.04
C PHE A 335 -31.15 23.91 -9.44
N PHE A 336 -29.98 24.47 -9.73
CA PHE A 336 -29.70 25.24 -10.95
C PHE A 336 -29.81 24.47 -12.27
N GLY A 337 -29.86 23.14 -12.23
CA GLY A 337 -29.97 22.28 -13.41
C GLY A 337 -28.68 22.10 -14.19
N THR A 338 -27.60 22.81 -13.87
CA THR A 338 -26.31 22.76 -14.57
C THR A 338 -25.10 22.73 -13.63
N ASP A 339 -23.97 22.24 -14.12
CA ASP A 339 -22.66 22.40 -13.46
C ASP A 339 -21.99 23.76 -13.78
N ASP A 340 -20.80 23.98 -13.21
CA ASP A 340 -19.95 25.16 -13.46
C ASP A 340 -19.57 25.37 -14.94
N SER A 341 -19.62 24.30 -15.73
CA SER A 341 -19.36 24.33 -17.17
C SER A 341 -20.62 24.61 -18.00
N GLY A 342 -21.78 24.77 -17.34
CA GLY A 342 -23.07 25.01 -17.97
C GLY A 342 -23.71 23.75 -18.57
N GLN A 343 -23.19 22.56 -18.28
CA GLN A 343 -23.75 21.32 -18.80
C GLN A 343 -24.89 20.84 -17.91
N SER A 344 -26.02 20.48 -18.50
CA SER A 344 -27.24 20.12 -17.77
C SER A 344 -27.15 18.75 -17.08
N PHE A 345 -27.88 18.62 -15.98
CA PHE A 345 -28.19 17.35 -15.35
C PHE A 345 -29.61 16.92 -15.73
N ASP A 346 -29.78 15.63 -15.99
CA ASP A 346 -31.09 15.01 -16.19
C ASP A 346 -31.83 14.88 -14.85
N LYS A 347 -31.07 14.72 -13.76
CA LYS A 347 -31.61 14.30 -12.47
C LYS A 347 -30.74 14.75 -11.29
N TYR A 348 -31.36 15.03 -10.14
CA TYR A 348 -30.72 15.13 -8.84
C TYR A 348 -31.09 13.91 -8.00
N ILE A 349 -30.11 13.31 -7.33
CA ILE A 349 -30.28 12.16 -6.45
C ILE A 349 -29.82 12.59 -5.06
N ILE A 350 -30.75 12.79 -4.13
CA ILE A 350 -30.41 13.12 -2.74
C ILE A 350 -30.02 11.82 -2.03
N SER A 351 -28.86 11.81 -1.37
CA SER A 351 -28.32 10.63 -0.66
C SER A 351 -28.05 10.86 0.83
N ALA A 352 -28.39 12.05 1.33
CA ALA A 352 -28.34 12.41 2.75
C ALA A 352 -29.31 13.56 3.03
N ASP A 353 -29.66 13.75 4.31
CA ASP A 353 -30.42 14.93 4.73
C ASP A 353 -29.56 16.19 4.58
N LEU A 354 -30.15 17.26 4.06
CA LEU A 354 -29.44 18.49 3.69
C LEU A 354 -29.87 19.66 4.59
N ASP A 355 -28.95 20.21 5.38
CA ASP A 355 -29.19 21.36 6.26
C ASP A 355 -28.69 22.67 5.62
N PHE A 356 -29.61 23.57 5.26
CA PHE A 356 -29.32 24.86 4.66
C PHE A 356 -29.08 25.99 5.67
N ASN A 357 -28.95 25.69 6.97
CA ASN A 357 -28.73 26.71 7.98
C ASN A 357 -27.51 27.58 7.68
N GLY A 358 -27.72 28.91 7.70
CA GLY A 358 -26.69 29.89 7.36
C GLY A 358 -26.32 29.96 5.87
N LYS A 359 -26.99 29.19 5.00
CA LYS A 359 -26.84 29.24 3.54
C LYS A 359 -27.98 30.03 2.93
N THR A 360 -27.68 30.79 1.87
CA THR A 360 -28.71 31.49 1.09
C THR A 360 -29.19 30.57 -0.01
N PHE A 361 -30.46 30.15 0.09
CA PHE A 361 -31.11 29.37 -0.96
C PHE A 361 -31.60 30.31 -2.06
N ASP A 362 -31.21 30.03 -3.30
CA ASP A 362 -31.65 30.78 -4.48
C ASP A 362 -32.69 30.00 -5.27
N MET A 363 -33.83 30.65 -5.48
CA MET A 363 -34.91 30.14 -6.30
C MET A 363 -34.49 30.12 -7.77
N VAL A 364 -34.67 28.99 -8.43
CA VAL A 364 -34.53 28.89 -9.89
C VAL A 364 -35.83 29.32 -10.58
N SER A 365 -35.72 30.15 -11.61
CA SER A 365 -36.90 30.67 -12.33
C SER A 365 -37.71 29.56 -13.00
N ASP A 366 -37.03 28.60 -13.63
CA ASP A 366 -37.65 27.48 -14.32
C ASP A 366 -36.88 26.19 -13.99
N PHE A 367 -37.60 25.16 -13.56
CA PHE A 367 -37.04 23.85 -13.31
C PHE A 367 -37.86 22.78 -14.03
N GLY A 368 -37.18 21.97 -14.84
CA GLY A 368 -37.78 20.86 -15.58
C GLY A 368 -37.07 19.52 -15.40
N GLY A 369 -36.14 19.43 -14.44
CA GLY A 369 -35.39 18.22 -14.17
C GLY A 369 -36.14 17.24 -13.25
N THR A 370 -35.48 16.13 -12.94
CA THR A 370 -35.96 15.18 -11.93
C THR A 370 -35.23 15.37 -10.60
N ILE A 371 -35.92 15.27 -9.46
CA ILE A 371 -35.32 15.17 -8.13
C ILE A 371 -35.85 13.91 -7.45
N GLU A 372 -34.95 12.99 -7.10
CA GLU A 372 -35.25 11.87 -6.19
C GLU A 372 -34.75 12.26 -4.81
N GLY A 373 -35.67 12.40 -3.87
CA GLY A 373 -35.30 12.63 -2.48
C GLY A 373 -34.81 11.36 -1.78
N ASN A 374 -35.14 10.16 -2.27
CA ASN A 374 -34.82 8.87 -1.63
C ASN A 374 -35.20 8.79 -0.14
N GLY A 375 -36.22 9.55 0.27
CA GLY A 375 -36.68 9.65 1.66
C GLY A 375 -35.93 10.66 2.53
N HIS A 376 -34.97 11.41 1.97
CA HIS A 376 -34.21 12.43 2.68
C HIS A 376 -34.93 13.78 2.78
N ALA A 377 -34.51 14.58 3.76
CA ALA A 377 -35.06 15.89 4.04
C ALA A 377 -34.17 17.04 3.55
N LEU A 378 -34.78 18.13 3.09
CA LEU A 378 -34.18 19.45 2.99
C LEU A 378 -34.64 20.28 4.18
N ASP A 379 -33.71 20.70 5.03
CA ASP A 379 -33.99 21.41 6.28
C ASP A 379 -33.45 22.84 6.29
N ASN A 380 -34.07 23.70 7.10
CA ASN A 380 -33.63 25.07 7.38
C ASN A 380 -33.44 25.96 6.14
N ILE A 381 -34.30 25.79 5.12
CA ILE A 381 -34.27 26.62 3.92
C ILE A 381 -34.74 28.04 4.27
N SER A 382 -33.88 29.04 4.03
CA SER A 382 -34.23 30.46 4.18
C SER A 382 -34.29 31.17 2.83
N ILE A 383 -35.46 31.71 2.50
CA ILE A 383 -35.71 32.48 1.27
C ILE A 383 -35.95 33.94 1.63
N ALA A 384 -35.06 34.82 1.17
CA ALA A 384 -35.12 36.25 1.40
C ALA A 384 -35.61 37.00 0.16
N ILE A 385 -36.71 37.74 0.31
CA ILE A 385 -37.34 38.52 -0.75
C ILE A 385 -37.25 39.99 -0.37
N ALA A 386 -36.40 40.74 -1.05
CA ALA A 386 -36.16 42.15 -0.76
C ALA A 386 -36.30 43.02 -2.00
N GLY A 387 -37.04 44.13 -1.86
CA GLY A 387 -37.25 45.12 -2.90
C GLY A 387 -36.62 46.46 -2.51
N ARG A 388 -36.22 47.26 -3.49
CA ARG A 388 -35.67 48.60 -3.26
C ARG A 388 -36.82 49.59 -3.16
N LYS A 389 -36.61 50.70 -2.43
CA LYS A 389 -37.62 51.78 -2.29
C LYS A 389 -38.00 52.44 -3.63
N LEU A 390 -37.17 52.30 -4.65
CA LEU A 390 -37.40 52.83 -6.00
C LEU A 390 -38.27 51.89 -6.85
N ASP A 391 -38.38 50.62 -6.47
CA ASP A 391 -39.17 49.62 -7.18
C ASP A 391 -40.64 49.93 -6.90
N GLN A 392 -41.38 50.38 -7.91
CA GLN A 392 -42.81 50.72 -7.80
C GLN A 392 -43.62 49.80 -8.70
N ASN A 393 -44.67 49.19 -8.14
CA ASN A 393 -45.57 48.27 -8.82
C ASN A 393 -44.87 47.02 -9.41
N GLU A 394 -43.74 46.63 -8.84
CA GLU A 394 -43.02 45.41 -9.24
C GLU A 394 -43.68 44.15 -8.66
N GLN A 395 -43.50 43.03 -9.37
CA GLN A 395 -43.95 41.70 -8.96
C GLN A 395 -42.76 40.91 -8.43
N TYR A 396 -42.82 40.47 -7.17
CA TYR A 396 -41.82 39.62 -6.55
C TYR A 396 -42.35 38.21 -6.38
N GLN A 397 -41.44 37.25 -6.44
CA GLN A 397 -41.72 35.84 -6.27
C GLN A 397 -40.85 35.26 -5.16
N GLY A 398 -41.38 34.25 -4.46
CA GLY A 398 -40.60 33.48 -3.49
C GLY A 398 -41.16 32.08 -3.30
N ALA A 399 -40.34 31.11 -3.66
CA ALA A 399 -40.57 29.68 -3.46
C ALA A 399 -39.24 28.96 -3.63
N ILE A 400 -39.22 27.64 -3.41
CA ILE A 400 -38.05 26.82 -3.75
C ILE A 400 -37.85 26.81 -5.27
N PHE A 401 -38.96 26.75 -6.03
CA PHE A 401 -38.97 26.81 -7.50
C PHE A 401 -39.88 27.93 -8.00
N GLY A 402 -39.46 28.68 -9.02
CA GLY A 402 -40.33 29.63 -9.72
C GLY A 402 -41.42 28.86 -10.48
N ASN A 403 -41.04 28.27 -11.60
CA ASN A 403 -41.91 27.47 -12.45
C ASN A 403 -41.44 26.01 -12.49
N LEU A 404 -42.36 25.07 -12.29
CA LEU A 404 -42.13 23.65 -12.58
C LEU A 404 -42.69 23.30 -13.95
N ASN A 405 -41.80 22.99 -14.90
CA ASN A 405 -42.11 22.72 -16.30
C ASN A 405 -41.69 21.29 -16.66
N GLY A 406 -42.60 20.32 -16.55
CA GLY A 406 -42.28 18.91 -16.77
C GLY A 406 -41.38 18.28 -15.69
N ALA A 407 -41.21 18.95 -14.56
CA ALA A 407 -40.40 18.47 -13.45
C ALA A 407 -41.04 17.26 -12.75
N THR A 408 -40.19 16.33 -12.32
CA THR A 408 -40.61 15.19 -11.49
C THR A 408 -39.87 15.26 -10.15
N ILE A 409 -40.59 15.42 -9.04
CA ILE A 409 -40.01 15.48 -7.70
C ILE A 409 -40.73 14.46 -6.83
N ARG A 410 -39.99 13.55 -6.22
CA ARG A 410 -40.53 12.41 -5.47
C ARG A 410 -39.68 12.08 -4.26
N ASP A 411 -40.31 11.52 -3.24
CA ASP A 411 -39.70 11.01 -2.01
C ASP A 411 -38.76 12.01 -1.30
N LEU A 412 -39.14 13.30 -1.31
CA LEU A 412 -38.38 14.38 -0.72
C LEU A 412 -39.19 15.03 0.40
N GLU A 413 -38.61 15.15 1.59
CA GLU A 413 -39.18 15.92 2.70
C GLU A 413 -38.61 17.35 2.70
N ILE A 414 -39.44 18.34 3.04
CA ILE A 414 -38.99 19.72 3.24
C ILE A 414 -39.46 20.18 4.62
N SER A 415 -38.50 20.59 5.43
CA SER A 415 -38.69 21.00 6.82
C SER A 415 -38.07 22.38 7.09
N ASN A 416 -38.63 23.08 8.07
CA ASN A 416 -38.18 24.39 8.55
C ASN A 416 -37.93 25.45 7.44
N LEU A 417 -38.89 25.61 6.54
CA LEU A 417 -38.87 26.66 5.52
C LEU A 417 -39.21 28.04 6.11
N LEU A 418 -38.32 29.02 5.94
CA LEU A 418 -38.48 30.40 6.40
C LEU A 418 -38.51 31.39 5.22
N PHE A 419 -39.57 32.21 5.15
CA PHE A 419 -39.66 33.35 4.24
C PHE A 419 -39.41 34.66 4.97
N THR A 420 -38.41 35.42 4.52
CA THR A 420 -38.16 36.80 5.00
C THR A 420 -38.53 37.79 3.90
N VAL A 421 -39.57 38.59 4.13
CA VAL A 421 -40.09 39.54 3.13
C VAL A 421 -39.85 40.98 3.58
N ASN A 422 -39.16 41.76 2.74
CA ASN A 422 -38.94 43.19 2.93
C ASN A 422 -39.24 43.95 1.63
N LEU A 423 -40.51 44.30 1.42
CA LEU A 423 -41.00 44.94 0.21
C LEU A 423 -41.66 46.30 0.50
N PRO A 424 -41.51 47.30 -0.41
CA PRO A 424 -42.31 48.52 -0.38
C PRO A 424 -43.82 48.23 -0.49
N PRO A 425 -44.71 49.07 0.10
CA PRO A 425 -46.15 48.81 0.14
C PRO A 425 -46.85 48.72 -1.22
N THR A 426 -46.26 49.30 -2.28
CA THR A 426 -46.82 49.35 -3.63
C THR A 426 -46.52 48.10 -4.45
N ASN A 427 -45.71 47.18 -3.94
CA ASN A 427 -45.25 46.02 -4.68
C ASN A 427 -46.08 44.79 -4.32
N HIS A 428 -46.15 43.87 -5.27
CA HIS A 428 -46.93 42.64 -5.12
C HIS A 428 -45.99 41.47 -4.89
N LEU A 429 -46.42 40.53 -4.05
CA LEU A 429 -45.68 39.30 -3.76
C LEU A 429 -46.55 38.10 -4.07
N GLN A 430 -46.02 37.19 -4.88
CA GLN A 430 -46.51 35.83 -5.03
C GLN A 430 -45.53 34.88 -4.35
N ALA A 431 -45.93 34.31 -3.22
CA ALA A 431 -45.10 33.37 -2.48
C ALA A 431 -45.82 32.02 -2.33
N ALA A 432 -45.04 30.95 -2.40
CA ALA A 432 -45.50 29.58 -2.20
C ALA A 432 -44.40 28.78 -1.52
N ALA A 433 -44.75 27.78 -0.74
CA ALA A 433 -43.74 26.96 -0.05
C ALA A 433 -42.84 26.21 -1.06
N PHE A 434 -43.44 25.65 -2.10
CA PHE A 434 -42.74 24.74 -3.02
C PHE A 434 -42.50 25.37 -4.39
N ALA A 435 -43.55 25.73 -5.13
CA ALA A 435 -43.44 26.35 -6.45
C ALA A 435 -44.45 27.48 -6.66
N VAL A 436 -44.05 28.53 -7.37
CA VAL A 436 -44.95 29.65 -7.73
C VAL A 436 -45.96 29.22 -8.79
N ASN A 437 -45.48 28.56 -9.84
CA ASN A 437 -46.29 27.97 -10.90
C ASN A 437 -45.89 26.51 -11.14
N ALA A 438 -46.86 25.69 -11.53
CA ALA A 438 -46.62 24.33 -11.97
C ALA A 438 -47.50 24.03 -13.18
N GLU A 439 -46.87 23.71 -14.31
CA GLU A 439 -47.57 23.22 -15.48
C GLU A 439 -47.80 21.72 -15.35
N LYS A 440 -49.00 21.26 -15.71
CA LYS A 440 -49.29 19.82 -15.77
C LYS A 440 -48.52 19.23 -16.95
N SER A 441 -47.60 18.32 -16.66
CA SER A 441 -46.95 17.45 -17.64
C SER A 441 -47.96 16.57 -18.39
#